data_AF-A0A0M3IXM4-F1
#
_entry.id   AF-A0A0M3IXM4-F1
#
_cell.length_a   1.000
_cell.length_b   1.000
_cell.length_c   1.000
_cell.angle_alpha   90.00
_cell.angle_beta   90.00
_cell.angle_gamma   90.00
#
_symmetry.space_group_name_H-M   'P 1'
#
loop_
_entity.id
_entity.type
_entity.pdbx_description
1 polymer ?
#
loop_
_entity_poly.entity_id
_entity_poly.type
_entity_poly.pdbx_seq_one_letter_code
_entity_poly.pdbx_strand_id
1 'polypeptide(L)' 'MGVELDERFPAAMAGRVMYVVPFSLGPIGGLHAINGIQLTDSIFVVLMTGICARSISFIC' A
#
# COMPACT_ATOMS: atom_id res chain seq x y z
N MET A 1 2.53 17.35 13.97
CA MET A 1 2.46 16.36 12.86
C MET A 1 1.06 16.27 12.25
N GLY A 2 -0.05 16.40 12.98
CA GLY A 2 -1.40 16.33 12.39
C GLY A 2 -1.67 17.39 11.31
N VAL A 3 -1.32 18.65 11.59
CA VAL A 3 -1.64 19.80 10.72
C VAL A 3 -1.06 19.69 9.30
N GLU A 4 0.18 19.23 9.15
CA GLU A 4 0.83 19.08 7.82
C GLU A 4 0.21 17.95 6.98
N LEU A 5 -0.34 16.92 7.64
CA LEU A 5 -1.01 15.80 6.98
C LEU A 5 -2.41 16.24 6.52
N ASP A 6 -3.13 16.95 7.38
CA ASP A 6 -4.45 17.50 7.08
C ASP A 6 -4.43 18.50 5.92
N GLU A 7 -3.28 19.13 5.63
CA GLU A 7 -3.11 20.00 4.46
C GLU A 7 -2.76 19.25 3.17
N ARG A 8 -2.03 18.13 3.25
CA ARG A 8 -1.47 17.44 2.07
C ARG A 8 -2.27 16.24 1.59
N PHE A 9 -2.95 15.53 2.49
CA PHE A 9 -3.76 14.36 2.14
C PHE A 9 -5.17 14.65 1.60
N PRO A 10 -5.87 15.78 1.92
CA PRO A 10 -7.22 15.98 1.39
C PRO A 10 -7.16 16.11 -0.13
N ALA A 11 -7.97 15.29 -0.81
CA ALA A 11 -8.05 15.22 -2.27
C ALA A 11 -6.73 14.90 -3.01
N ALA A 12 -5.67 14.46 -2.32
CA ALA A 12 -4.40 14.11 -2.97
C ALA A 12 -4.55 13.03 -4.05
N MET A 13 -5.50 12.12 -3.85
CA MET A 13 -5.81 11.03 -4.78
C MET A 13 -7.09 11.27 -5.59
N ALA A 14 -7.64 12.49 -5.59
CA ALA A 14 -8.83 12.81 -6.38
C ALA A 14 -8.53 12.70 -7.89
N GLY A 15 -9.36 11.95 -8.62
CA GLY A 15 -9.18 11.72 -10.06
C GLY A 15 -8.17 10.64 -10.44
N ARG A 16 -7.51 9.99 -9.46
CA ARG A 16 -6.65 8.81 -9.68
C ARG A 16 -7.25 7.60 -8.95
N VAL A 17 -6.99 6.41 -9.47
CA VAL A 17 -7.43 5.17 -8.83
C VAL A 17 -6.55 4.91 -7.60
N MET A 18 -7.18 4.65 -6.46
CA MET A 18 -6.49 4.28 -5.22
C MET A 18 -6.37 2.76 -5.15
N TYR A 19 -5.15 2.26 -5.29
CA TYR A 19 -4.84 0.85 -5.19
C TYR A 19 -4.68 0.43 -3.74
N VAL A 20 -5.31 -0.68 -3.39
CA VAL A 20 -5.16 -1.34 -2.09
C VAL A 20 -4.26 -2.55 -2.28
N VAL A 21 -3.06 -2.52 -1.70
CA VAL A 21 -2.06 -3.57 -1.84
C VAL A 21 -1.83 -4.27 -0.51
N PRO A 22 -2.45 -5.44 -0.26
CA PRO A 22 -2.11 -6.28 0.87
C PRO A 22 -0.77 -6.98 0.63
N PHE A 23 0.16 -6.88 1.59
CA PHE A 23 1.47 -7.53 1.53
C PHE A 23 1.87 -8.17 2.86
N SER A 24 2.73 -9.20 2.77
CA SER A 24 3.35 -9.89 3.91
C SER A 24 4.86 -9.73 3.85
N LEU A 25 5.45 -9.23 4.94
CA LEU A 25 6.89 -9.24 5.16
C LEU A 25 7.25 -10.55 5.86
N GLY A 26 7.81 -11.48 5.09
CA GLY A 26 8.12 -12.84 5.53
C GLY A 26 7.09 -13.87 5.06
N PRO A 27 7.33 -15.16 5.34
CA PRO A 27 6.42 -16.23 4.95
C PRO A 27 5.06 -16.06 5.63
N ILE A 28 3.98 -16.21 4.86
CA ILE A 28 2.61 -16.05 5.35
C ILE A 28 2.38 -17.06 6.48
N GLY A 29 1.97 -16.58 7.65
CA GLY A 29 1.77 -17.41 8.84
C GLY A 29 3.05 -17.70 9.65
N GLY A 30 4.19 -17.10 9.29
CA GLY A 30 5.38 -17.14 10.11
C GLY A 30 5.20 -16.38 11.43
N LEU A 31 5.84 -16.85 12.50
CA LEU A 31 5.79 -16.25 13.85
C LEU A 31 6.16 -14.76 13.90
N HIS A 32 7.03 -14.31 12.99
CA HIS A 32 7.49 -12.92 12.90
C HIS A 32 7.02 -12.24 11.60
N ALA A 33 6.05 -12.82 10.89
CA ALA A 33 5.55 -12.24 9.67
C ALA A 33 4.67 -11.02 10.00
N ILE A 34 4.95 -9.89 9.34
CA ILE A 34 4.17 -8.67 9.51
C ILE A 34 3.32 -8.49 8.26
N ASN A 35 2.01 -8.56 8.44
CA ASN A 35 1.04 -8.30 7.39
C ASN A 35 0.65 -6.83 7.41
N GLY A 36 0.59 -6.22 6.24
CA GLY A 36 0.26 -4.81 6.08
C GLY A 36 -0.58 -4.55 4.83
N ILE A 37 -1.18 -3.37 4.79
CA ILE A 37 -1.93 -2.86 3.64
C ILE A 37 -1.31 -1.52 3.25
N GLN A 38 -0.95 -1.39 1.99
CA GLN A 38 -0.44 -0.15 1.41
C GLN A 38 -1.49 0.48 0.51
N LEU A 39 -1.78 1.76 0.73
CA LEU A 39 -2.62 2.57 -0.14
C LEU A 39 -1.71 3.41 -1.03
N THR A 40 -1.90 3.32 -2.35
CA THR A 40 -1.14 4.12 -3.31
C THR A 40 -2.00 4.49 -4.50
N ASP A 41 -1.79 5.66 -5.05
CA ASP A 41 -2.42 6.15 -6.28
C ASP A 41 -1.59 5.79 -7.54
N SER A 42 -0.50 5.03 -7.39
CA SER A 42 0.48 4.79 -8.46
C SER A 42 0.70 3.32 -8.76
N ILE A 43 0.44 2.92 -10.02
CA ILE A 43 0.67 1.55 -10.52
C ILE A 43 2.11 1.09 -10.35
N PHE A 44 3.08 2.02 -10.49
CA PHE A 44 4.49 1.67 -10.34
C PHE A 44 4.80 1.15 -8.94
N VAL A 45 4.27 1.80 -7.90
CA VAL A 45 4.46 1.37 -6.51
C VAL A 45 3.79 0.02 -6.27
N VAL A 46 2.60 -0.20 -6.85
CA VAL A 46 1.91 -1.50 -6.79
C VAL A 46 2.79 -2.64 -7.32
N LEU A 47 3.40 -2.44 -8.49
CA LEU A 47 4.30 -3.43 -9.10
C LEU A 47 5.57 -3.64 -8.28
N MET A 48 6.17 -2.55 -7.80
CA MET A 48 7.37 -2.60 -6.95
C MET A 48 7.10 -3.39 -5.66
N THR A 49 5.94 -3.19 -5.02
CA THR A 49 5.55 -3.93 -3.82
C THR A 49 5.39 -5.42 -4.11
N GLY A 50 4.91 -5.81 -5.29
CA GLY A 50 4.86 -7.23 -5.70
C GLY A 50 6.22 -7.88 -5.94
N ILE A 51 7.26 -7.07 -6.23
CA ILE A 51 8.64 -7.55 -6.40
C ILE A 51 9.34 -7.64 -5.03
N CYS A 52 9.21 -6.61 -4.20
CA CYS A 52 9.92 -6.53 -2.92
C CYS A 52 9.25 -7.34 -1.80
N ALA A 53 7.94 -7.52 -1.84
CA ALA A 53 7.16 -8.21 -0.82
C ALA A 53 6.15 -9.18 -1.45
N ARG A 54 5.65 -10.12 -0.65
CA ARG A 54 4.60 -11.05 -1.11
C ARG A 54 3.24 -10.35 -1.02
N SER A 55 2.69 -9.89 -2.15
CA SER A 55 1.32 -9.40 -2.25
C SER A 55 0.36 -10.48 -2.78
N ILE A 56 -0.85 -10.56 -2.22
CA ILE A 56 -1.78 -11.68 -2.49
C ILE A 56 -2.85 -11.35 -3.54
N SER A 57 -3.14 -10.08 -3.82
CA SER A 57 -4.04 -9.65 -4.89
C SER A 57 -4.03 -8.13 -5.02
N PHE A 58 -4.05 -7.59 -6.23
CA PHE A 58 -4.17 -6.15 -6.46
C PHE A 58 -5.66 -5.81 -6.66
N ILE A 59 -6.30 -5.19 -5.67
CA ILE A 59 -7.65 -4.63 -5.83
C ILE A 59 -7.49 -3.18 -6.28
N CYS A 60 -7.99 -2.91 -7.49
CA CYS A 60 -8.03 -1.63 -8.18
C CYS A 60 -9.26 -0.84 -7.72
#